data_AF-A0A7T5UL55-F1
#
_entry.id   AF-A0A7T5UL55-F1
#
_cell.length_a   1.000
_cell.length_b   1.000
_cell.length_c   1.000
_cell.angle_alpha   90.00
_cell.angle_beta   90.00
_cell.angle_gamma   90.00
#
_symmetry.space_group_name_H-M   'P 1'
#
loop_
_entity.id
_entity.type
_entity.pdbx_description
1 polymer ?
#
loop_
_entity_poly.entity_id
_entity_poly.type
_entity_poly.pdbx_seq_one_letter_code
_entity_poly.pdbx_strand_id
1 'polypeptide(L)'
;MKSKKSPYIIIGAAIVVIAAVVLFPLQSGSSARVIQAAAGSEEKFALLSGATTNFCAGPQIVDAVESDRLQGSCCSAMDMHAYAEQAEGLKKYDSIDIIPSDPYDIPKEWAREMIEEDKTIVLTDEQQKIYDDAIEMSHEGGPCCCKCWRWYAYGGLAKKLITENGFTAEDVANVWNLSDGCGGAGHAEGMEPT
;
A
#
# COMPACT_ATOMS: atom_id res chain seq x y z
N MET A 1 31.21 -7.68 -87.22
CA MET A 1 30.86 -9.10 -87.48
C MET A 1 30.08 -9.65 -86.30
N LYS A 2 29.19 -10.60 -86.59
CA LYS A 2 28.05 -11.12 -85.82
C LYS A 2 28.25 -11.35 -84.31
N SER A 3 27.26 -10.86 -83.55
CA SER A 3 26.94 -11.23 -82.17
C SER A 3 26.62 -12.72 -82.05
N LYS A 4 27.25 -13.40 -81.08
CA LYS A 4 26.87 -14.75 -80.61
C LYS A 4 26.34 -14.61 -79.19
N LYS A 5 25.06 -14.91 -78.99
CA LYS A 5 24.50 -15.22 -77.67
C LYS A 5 24.91 -16.65 -77.31
N SER A 6 25.23 -16.90 -76.04
CA SER A 6 25.01 -18.23 -75.47
C SER A 6 24.74 -18.15 -73.96
N PRO A 7 23.92 -19.07 -73.41
CA PRO A 7 23.07 -18.85 -72.26
C PRO A 7 23.59 -19.59 -71.02
N TYR A 8 23.56 -18.96 -69.85
CA TYR A 8 23.44 -19.68 -68.58
C TYR A 8 22.51 -18.90 -67.65
N ILE A 9 21.25 -19.28 -67.80
CA ILE A 9 20.13 -19.08 -66.88
C ILE A 9 20.28 -20.13 -65.77
N ILE A 10 20.02 -19.73 -64.51
CA ILE A 10 19.80 -20.56 -63.30
C ILE A 10 21.13 -21.15 -62.79
N ILE A 11 21.63 -20.88 -61.58
CA ILE A 11 21.11 -21.19 -60.24
C ILE A 11 21.91 -20.32 -59.24
N GLY A 12 21.26 -19.72 -58.24
CA GLY A 12 22.01 -19.18 -57.10
C GLY A 12 21.36 -18.07 -56.27
N ALA A 13 20.11 -17.69 -56.53
CA ALA A 13 19.37 -16.81 -55.63
C ALA A 13 18.82 -17.61 -54.43
N ALA A 14 19.70 -18.15 -53.59
CA ALA A 14 19.31 -18.88 -52.38
C ALA A 14 20.38 -18.90 -51.28
N ILE A 15 21.30 -17.93 -51.18
CA ILE A 15 22.28 -17.89 -50.08
C ILE A 15 22.61 -16.46 -49.60
N VAL A 16 21.63 -15.54 -49.55
CA VAL A 16 21.88 -14.18 -48.98
C VAL A 16 20.88 -13.76 -47.89
N VAL A 17 19.77 -14.49 -47.67
CA VAL A 17 18.78 -14.08 -46.65
C VAL A 17 19.05 -14.68 -45.26
N ILE A 18 19.97 -15.64 -45.11
CA ILE A 18 20.22 -16.30 -43.81
C ILE A 18 21.32 -15.60 -42.99
N ALA A 19 22.10 -14.68 -43.56
CA ALA A 19 23.23 -14.06 -42.86
C ALA A 19 22.95 -12.69 -42.20
N ALA A 20 21.69 -12.22 -42.18
CA ALA A 20 21.32 -10.93 -41.57
C ALA A 20 20.43 -11.05 -40.31
N VAL A 21 20.18 -12.27 -39.82
CA VAL A 21 19.37 -12.51 -38.61
C VAL A 21 20.24 -12.79 -37.37
N VAL A 22 21.57 -12.84 -37.50
CA VAL A 22 22.49 -13.26 -36.42
C VAL A 22 23.17 -12.08 -35.69
N LEU A 23 22.74 -10.83 -35.93
CA LEU A 23 23.34 -9.64 -35.29
C LEU A 23 22.32 -8.65 -34.71
N PHE A 24 21.12 -9.11 -34.36
CA PHE A 24 20.33 -8.40 -33.36
C PHE A 24 20.63 -9.05 -32.01
N PRO A 25 21.37 -8.39 -31.10
CA PRO A 25 21.28 -8.79 -29.71
C PRO A 25 19.79 -8.65 -29.35
N LEU A 26 19.15 -9.76 -28.98
CA LEU A 26 17.96 -9.69 -28.16
C LEU A 26 18.36 -8.92 -26.90
N GLN A 27 18.15 -7.61 -26.92
CA GLN A 27 17.97 -6.85 -25.70
C GLN A 27 16.66 -7.35 -25.11
N SER A 28 16.77 -8.47 -24.38
CA SER A 28 15.91 -8.76 -23.24
C SER A 28 16.20 -7.70 -22.18
N GLY A 29 15.88 -6.44 -22.51
CA GLY A 29 15.74 -5.37 -21.55
C GLY A 29 14.49 -5.73 -20.78
N SER A 30 14.70 -6.43 -19.67
CA SER A 30 13.71 -6.65 -18.63
C SER A 30 13.03 -5.31 -18.38
N SER A 31 11.82 -5.11 -18.93
CA SER A 31 10.93 -4.11 -18.38
C SER A 31 10.78 -4.55 -16.94
N ALA A 32 11.37 -3.78 -16.02
CA ALA A 32 10.99 -3.78 -14.63
C ALA A 32 9.50 -3.39 -14.59
N ARG A 33 8.62 -4.36 -14.90
CA ARG A 33 7.39 -4.50 -14.15
C ARG A 33 7.89 -4.81 -12.75
N VAL A 34 8.12 -3.75 -11.99
CA VAL A 34 7.93 -3.82 -10.55
C VAL A 34 6.48 -4.29 -10.44
N ILE A 35 6.28 -5.61 -10.41
CA ILE A 35 5.06 -6.15 -9.86
C ILE A 35 5.09 -5.57 -8.46
N GLN A 36 4.26 -4.57 -8.22
CA GLN A 36 4.18 -3.94 -6.92
C GLN A 36 3.76 -5.06 -5.99
N ALA A 37 4.70 -5.52 -5.15
CA ALA A 37 4.49 -6.69 -4.32
C ALA A 37 3.19 -6.53 -3.53
N ALA A 38 2.38 -7.59 -3.48
CA ALA A 38 1.04 -7.52 -2.88
C ALA A 38 1.15 -7.23 -1.37
N ALA A 39 0.20 -6.47 -0.82
CA ALA A 39 0.11 -6.26 0.62
C ALA A 39 0.02 -7.63 1.34
N GLY A 40 0.75 -7.77 2.44
CA GLY A 40 0.83 -9.03 3.21
C GLY A 40 1.76 -10.08 2.60
N SER A 41 2.44 -9.82 1.48
CA SER A 41 3.42 -10.76 0.90
C SER A 41 4.81 -10.60 1.54
N GLU A 42 5.59 -11.69 1.55
CA GLU A 42 7.00 -11.67 2.01
C GLU A 42 7.86 -10.68 1.21
N GLU A 43 7.62 -10.56 -0.10
CA GLU A 43 8.34 -9.61 -0.95
C GLU A 43 8.06 -8.16 -0.53
N LYS A 44 6.79 -7.83 -0.25
CA LYS A 44 6.41 -6.49 0.21
C LYS A 44 6.94 -6.22 1.62
N PHE A 45 6.89 -7.21 2.51
CA PHE A 45 7.48 -7.12 3.85
C PHE A 45 8.98 -6.83 3.80
N ALA A 46 9.74 -7.50 2.93
CA ALA A 46 11.17 -7.26 2.79
C ALA A 46 11.50 -5.82 2.37
N LEU A 47 10.60 -5.18 1.59
CA LEU A 47 10.71 -3.77 1.22
C LEU A 47 10.33 -2.85 2.39
N LEU A 48 9.19 -3.08 3.04
CA LEU A 48 8.63 -2.18 4.05
C LEU A 48 9.35 -2.27 5.41
N SER A 49 9.83 -3.45 5.80
CA SER A 49 10.53 -3.64 7.07
C SER A 49 11.87 -2.90 7.16
N GLY A 50 12.47 -2.57 6.01
CA GLY A 50 13.66 -1.72 5.90
C GLY A 50 13.36 -0.25 5.59
N ALA A 51 12.09 0.14 5.40
CA ALA A 51 11.71 1.50 5.09
C ALA A 51 11.72 2.39 6.35
N THR A 52 12.10 3.65 6.17
CA THR A 52 12.30 4.60 7.28
C THR A 52 11.58 5.92 7.02
N THR A 53 10.49 5.92 6.25
CA THR A 53 9.72 7.14 5.93
C THR A 53 8.47 7.29 6.78
N ASN A 54 8.09 6.25 7.54
CA ASN A 54 7.09 6.35 8.61
C ASN A 54 7.77 6.66 9.96
N PHE A 55 7.15 7.53 10.76
CA PHE A 55 7.71 8.00 12.03
C PHE A 55 6.63 8.17 13.10
N CYS A 56 6.96 7.85 14.35
CA CYS A 56 6.16 8.28 15.50
C CYS A 56 6.48 9.75 15.83
N ALA A 57 5.91 10.68 15.07
CA ALA A 57 6.04 12.12 15.26
C ALA A 57 4.71 12.85 14.99
N GLY A 58 4.59 14.10 15.45
CA GLY A 58 3.37 14.90 15.26
C GLY A 58 3.02 15.14 13.79
N PRO A 59 1.79 15.57 13.47
CA PRO A 59 1.26 15.72 12.10
C PRO A 59 2.17 16.45 11.12
N GLN A 60 2.91 17.46 11.59
CA GLN A 60 3.83 18.27 10.79
C GLN A 60 4.95 17.45 10.11
N ILE A 61 5.25 16.23 10.60
CA ILE A 61 6.27 15.38 9.99
C ILE A 61 5.88 14.95 8.57
N VAL A 62 4.58 14.80 8.28
CA VAL A 62 4.09 14.32 6.97
C VAL A 62 4.59 15.21 5.83
N ASP A 63 4.66 16.52 6.07
CA ASP A 63 5.17 17.49 5.10
C ASP A 63 6.69 17.53 4.99
N ALA A 64 7.40 17.12 6.03
CA ALA A 64 8.87 17.11 6.08
C ALA A 64 9.49 15.85 5.45
N VAL A 65 8.68 14.81 5.22
CA VAL A 65 9.15 13.60 4.53
C VAL A 65 9.27 13.89 3.03
N GLU A 66 10.43 13.63 2.44
CA GLU A 66 10.65 13.85 0.99
C GLU A 66 9.89 12.82 0.13
N SER A 67 9.83 11.56 0.57
CA SER A 67 9.10 10.48 -0.12
C SER A 67 7.60 10.75 -0.19
N ASP A 68 6.93 10.45 -1.31
CA ASP A 68 5.47 10.55 -1.43
C ASP A 68 4.70 9.46 -0.66
N ARG A 69 5.41 8.55 0.01
CA ARG A 69 4.83 7.46 0.80
C ARG A 69 5.47 7.36 2.18
N LEU A 70 4.62 7.17 3.18
CA LEU A 70 4.97 6.88 4.57
C LEU A 70 5.01 5.36 4.71
N GLN A 71 6.21 4.80 4.78
CA GLN A 71 6.47 3.36 4.67
C GLN A 71 7.22 2.82 5.88
N GLY A 72 6.88 1.58 6.25
CA GLY A 72 7.44 0.89 7.41
C GLY A 72 6.66 1.16 8.69
N SER A 73 7.16 0.64 9.81
CA SER A 73 6.54 0.77 11.13
C SER A 73 7.02 2.02 11.89
N CYS A 74 6.20 2.55 12.79
CA CYS A 74 6.54 3.79 13.51
C CYS A 74 7.13 3.60 14.92
N CYS A 75 6.95 2.44 15.58
CA CYS A 75 7.34 2.24 16.99
C CYS A 75 8.22 1.00 17.21
N SER A 76 7.77 -0.15 16.71
CA SER A 76 8.43 -1.45 16.83
C SER A 76 8.80 -1.99 15.45
N ALA A 77 9.69 -2.98 15.37
CA ALA A 77 9.97 -3.65 14.10
C ALA A 77 8.70 -4.33 13.55
N MET A 78 8.51 -4.33 12.23
CA MET A 78 7.43 -5.07 11.59
C MET A 78 7.56 -6.58 11.88
N ASP A 79 6.42 -7.24 12.06
CA ASP A 79 6.32 -8.69 12.13
C ASP A 79 5.60 -9.22 10.88
N MET A 80 6.16 -10.25 10.25
CA MET A 80 5.63 -10.77 8.98
C MET A 80 4.26 -11.41 9.16
N HIS A 81 4.04 -12.12 10.27
CA HIS A 81 2.78 -12.80 10.51
C HIS A 81 1.66 -11.78 10.75
N ALA A 82 1.90 -10.81 11.64
CA ALA A 82 1.01 -9.68 11.86
C ALA A 82 0.68 -8.95 10.55
N TYR A 83 1.70 -8.61 9.76
CA TYR A 83 1.50 -7.91 8.49
C TYR A 83 0.60 -8.67 7.50
N ALA A 84 0.79 -9.99 7.39
CA ALA A 84 -0.05 -10.82 6.52
C ALA A 84 -1.51 -10.84 6.98
N GLU A 85 -1.76 -10.99 8.29
CA GLU A 85 -3.12 -11.00 8.85
C GLU A 85 -3.83 -9.67 8.69
N GLN A 86 -3.12 -8.57 8.95
CA GLN A 86 -3.63 -7.22 8.77
C GLN A 86 -4.03 -6.96 7.31
N ALA A 87 -3.14 -7.28 6.36
CA ALA A 87 -3.41 -7.10 4.94
C ALA A 87 -4.55 -8.00 4.44
N GLU A 88 -4.67 -9.22 4.94
CA GLU A 88 -5.80 -10.10 4.61
C GLU A 88 -7.12 -9.55 5.17
N GLY A 89 -7.13 -9.12 6.44
CA GLY A 89 -8.32 -8.58 7.09
C GLY A 89 -8.82 -7.29 6.44
N LEU A 90 -7.92 -6.44 5.95
CA LEU A 90 -8.27 -5.19 5.25
C LEU A 90 -9.05 -5.44 3.95
N LYS A 91 -8.94 -6.63 3.34
CA LYS A 91 -9.73 -6.97 2.13
C LYS A 91 -11.23 -6.92 2.36
N LYS A 92 -11.68 -7.07 3.61
CA LYS A 92 -13.09 -6.85 4.00
C LYS A 92 -13.59 -5.45 3.56
N TYR A 93 -12.69 -4.49 3.46
CA TYR A 93 -12.97 -3.09 3.14
C TYR A 93 -12.53 -2.66 1.74
N ASP A 94 -12.17 -3.59 0.84
CA ASP A 94 -11.69 -3.29 -0.51
C ASP A 94 -12.70 -2.51 -1.38
N SER A 95 -13.98 -2.49 -1.01
CA SER A 95 -15.01 -1.69 -1.69
C SER A 95 -15.08 -0.23 -1.23
N ILE A 96 -14.25 0.17 -0.26
CA ILE A 96 -14.22 1.50 0.35
C ILE A 96 -12.84 2.12 0.07
N ASP A 97 -12.74 2.82 -1.06
CA ASP A 97 -11.48 3.31 -1.63
C ASP A 97 -10.62 4.18 -0.69
N ILE A 98 -11.24 4.81 0.32
CA ILE A 98 -10.54 5.68 1.27
C ILE A 98 -9.78 4.91 2.37
N ILE A 99 -10.06 3.62 2.56
CA ILE A 99 -9.32 2.79 3.52
C ILE A 99 -8.06 2.26 2.83
N PRO A 100 -6.84 2.59 3.31
CA PRO A 100 -5.62 2.05 2.72
C PRO A 100 -5.57 0.53 2.86
N SER A 101 -5.30 -0.17 1.76
CA SER A 101 -5.22 -1.64 1.72
C SER A 101 -3.92 -2.21 2.31
N ASP A 102 -2.90 -1.37 2.55
CA ASP A 102 -1.62 -1.77 3.15
C ASP A 102 -1.33 -0.86 4.36
N PRO A 103 -1.31 -1.41 5.60
CA PRO A 103 -1.14 -0.62 6.81
C PRO A 103 0.27 -0.01 6.95
N TYR A 104 1.26 -0.52 6.21
CA TYR A 104 2.64 -0.04 6.28
C TYR A 104 3.07 0.69 5.00
N ASP A 105 2.15 1.00 4.08
CA ASP A 105 2.46 1.74 2.84
C ASP A 105 1.40 2.82 2.52
N ILE A 106 1.48 3.95 3.21
CA ILE A 106 0.47 5.00 3.17
C ILE A 106 0.86 6.14 2.22
N PRO A 107 -0.01 6.58 1.28
CA PRO A 107 0.25 7.78 0.49
C PRO A 107 0.35 9.02 1.40
N LYS A 108 1.37 9.86 1.21
CA LYS A 108 1.52 11.12 1.95
C LYS A 108 0.30 12.02 1.80
N GLU A 109 -0.25 12.11 0.59
CA GLU A 109 -1.40 12.96 0.31
C GLU A 109 -2.66 12.49 1.04
N TRP A 110 -2.87 11.17 1.10
CA TRP A 110 -3.95 10.59 1.89
C TRP A 110 -3.80 10.96 3.38
N ALA A 111 -2.58 10.86 3.93
CA ALA A 111 -2.35 11.22 5.33
C ALA A 111 -2.64 12.71 5.59
N ARG A 112 -2.26 13.60 4.68
CA ARG A 112 -2.58 15.04 4.78
C ARG A 112 -4.08 15.29 4.78
N GLU A 113 -4.78 14.71 3.82
CA GLU A 113 -6.23 14.85 3.69
C GLU A 113 -6.91 14.41 4.99
N MET A 114 -6.59 13.22 5.48
CA MET A 114 -7.24 12.71 6.68
C MET A 114 -6.87 13.47 7.96
N ILE A 115 -5.64 13.98 8.08
CA ILE A 115 -5.27 14.88 9.17
C ILE A 115 -6.08 16.18 9.13
N GLU A 116 -6.39 16.69 7.94
CA GLU A 116 -7.25 17.86 7.81
C GLU A 116 -8.70 17.53 8.17
N GLU A 117 -9.22 16.41 7.69
CA GLU A 117 -10.57 15.94 8.02
C GLU A 117 -10.77 15.73 9.53
N ASP A 118 -9.73 15.30 10.25
CA ASP A 118 -9.78 15.21 11.72
C ASP A 118 -10.05 16.57 12.38
N LYS A 119 -9.66 17.68 11.77
CA LYS A 119 -9.89 19.03 12.29
C LYS A 119 -11.22 19.62 11.83
N THR A 120 -11.65 19.29 10.61
CA THR A 120 -12.78 19.96 9.94
C THR A 120 -14.09 19.23 10.12
N ILE A 121 -14.09 17.90 10.22
CA ILE A 121 -15.31 17.14 10.44
C ILE A 121 -15.75 17.27 11.89
N VAL A 122 -16.91 17.89 12.07
CA VAL A 122 -17.60 17.99 13.36
C VAL A 122 -18.64 16.89 13.43
N LEU A 123 -18.43 15.94 14.33
CA LEU A 123 -19.39 14.87 14.61
C LEU A 123 -20.58 15.43 15.39
N THR A 124 -21.78 14.92 15.11
CA THR A 124 -22.93 15.08 16.00
C THR A 124 -22.70 14.30 17.30
N ASP A 125 -23.49 14.58 18.35
CA ASP A 125 -23.36 13.87 19.64
C ASP A 125 -23.47 12.34 19.49
N GLU A 126 -24.36 11.86 18.63
CA GLU A 126 -24.54 10.43 18.35
C GLU A 126 -23.32 9.82 17.64
N GLN A 127 -22.79 10.52 16.64
CA GLN A 127 -21.59 10.10 15.92
C GLN A 127 -20.33 10.17 16.78
N GLN A 128 -20.24 11.17 17.67
CA GLN A 128 -19.15 11.28 18.63
C GLN A 128 -19.17 10.08 19.58
N LYS A 129 -20.35 9.64 20.02
CA LYS A 129 -20.48 8.43 20.82
C LYS A 129 -19.95 7.19 20.07
N ILE A 130 -20.24 7.06 18.78
CA ILE A 130 -19.68 5.97 17.95
C ILE A 130 -18.16 6.01 17.93
N TYR A 131 -17.58 7.19 17.72
CA TYR A 131 -16.14 7.40 17.71
C TYR A 131 -15.48 7.06 19.06
N ASP A 132 -16.09 7.51 20.16
CA ASP A 132 -15.59 7.27 21.52
C ASP A 132 -15.70 5.79 21.91
N ASP A 133 -16.80 5.13 21.58
CA ASP A 133 -16.97 3.69 21.79
C ASP A 133 -15.90 2.89 20.98
N ALA A 134 -15.56 3.35 19.77
CA ALA A 134 -14.51 2.72 18.95
C ALA A 134 -13.12 2.84 19.60
N ILE A 135 -12.83 3.96 20.29
CA ILE A 135 -11.59 4.13 21.04
C ILE A 135 -11.49 3.05 22.12
N GLU A 136 -12.57 2.82 22.87
CA GLU A 136 -12.60 1.82 23.95
C GLU A 136 -12.45 0.38 23.41
N MET A 137 -12.95 0.11 22.20
CA MET A 137 -12.87 -1.21 21.56
C MET A 137 -11.54 -1.50 20.87
N SER A 138 -10.81 -0.46 20.45
CA SER A 138 -9.55 -0.62 19.73
C SER A 138 -8.42 -1.11 20.63
N HIS A 139 -7.53 -1.96 20.10
CA HIS A 139 -6.44 -2.57 20.86
C HIS A 139 -5.46 -1.54 21.42
N GLU A 140 -5.26 -0.44 20.69
CA GLU A 140 -4.35 0.64 21.06
C GLU A 140 -5.02 1.74 21.90
N GLY A 141 -6.31 1.60 22.23
CA GLY A 141 -7.07 2.64 22.93
C GLY A 141 -7.20 3.92 22.09
N GLY A 142 -7.30 3.77 20.77
CA GLY A 142 -7.57 4.80 19.78
C GLY A 142 -7.08 4.44 18.37
N PRO A 143 -7.01 5.43 17.46
CA PRO A 143 -6.56 5.21 16.08
C PRO A 143 -5.10 4.75 15.92
N CYS A 144 -4.30 4.83 16.99
CA CYS A 144 -2.89 4.47 16.99
C CYS A 144 -2.37 4.34 18.45
N CYS A 145 -1.28 3.60 18.67
CA CYS A 145 -0.60 3.48 19.96
C CYS A 145 -0.10 4.82 20.55
N CYS A 146 0.07 5.85 19.71
CA CYS A 146 0.59 7.16 20.09
C CYS A 146 -0.17 8.27 19.35
N LYS A 147 -0.29 9.46 19.95
CA LYS A 147 -0.83 10.67 19.30
C LYS A 147 0.14 11.29 18.27
N CYS A 148 0.65 10.48 17.35
CA CYS A 148 1.46 10.87 16.20
C CYS A 148 0.57 11.22 15.00
N TRP A 149 1.17 11.58 13.85
CA TRP A 149 0.43 11.87 12.61
C TRP A 149 -0.63 10.82 12.28
N ARG A 150 -0.33 9.54 12.57
CA ARG A 150 -1.21 8.41 12.29
C ARG A 150 -2.47 8.40 13.14
N TRP A 151 -2.37 8.82 14.41
CA TRP A 151 -3.54 9.02 15.26
C TRP A 151 -4.53 10.01 14.63
N TYR A 152 -4.01 11.15 14.17
CA TYR A 152 -4.84 12.20 13.58
C TYR A 152 -5.38 11.78 12.21
N ALA A 153 -4.55 11.18 11.35
CA ALA A 153 -5.00 10.67 10.05
C ALA A 153 -6.10 9.60 10.22
N TYR A 154 -5.89 8.59 11.05
CA TYR A 154 -6.89 7.54 11.24
C TYR A 154 -8.11 8.01 12.06
N GLY A 155 -7.97 9.05 12.88
CA GLY A 155 -9.10 9.78 13.48
C GLY A 155 -9.98 10.48 12.44
N GLY A 156 -9.37 11.17 11.47
CA GLY A 156 -10.08 11.76 10.34
C GLY A 156 -10.72 10.73 9.41
N LEU A 157 -10.03 9.61 9.15
CA LEU A 157 -10.61 8.48 8.43
C LEU A 157 -11.87 7.97 9.14
N ALA A 158 -11.80 7.72 10.45
CA ALA A 158 -12.95 7.25 11.21
C ALA A 158 -14.12 8.25 11.18
N LYS A 159 -13.83 9.55 11.31
CA LYS A 159 -14.84 10.60 11.16
C LYS A 159 -15.54 10.53 9.82
N LYS A 160 -14.80 10.40 8.70
CA LYS A 160 -15.39 10.18 7.38
C LYS A 160 -16.21 8.89 7.30
N LEU A 161 -15.69 7.78 7.81
CA LEU A 161 -16.40 6.50 7.75
C LEU A 161 -17.72 6.54 8.53
N ILE A 162 -17.75 7.21 9.68
CA ILE A 162 -18.97 7.39 10.47
C ILE A 162 -19.97 8.30 9.72
N THR A 163 -19.51 9.40 9.13
CA THR A 163 -20.39 10.40 8.51
C THR A 163 -20.88 10.01 7.11
N GLU A 164 -20.05 9.34 6.31
CA GLU A 164 -20.30 9.08 4.89
C GLU A 164 -20.62 7.60 4.60
N ASN A 165 -20.10 6.67 5.41
CA ASN A 165 -20.27 5.23 5.20
C ASN A 165 -21.17 4.56 6.26
N GLY A 166 -21.62 5.29 7.28
CA GLY A 166 -22.50 4.77 8.34
C GLY A 166 -21.83 3.71 9.21
N PHE A 167 -20.51 3.78 9.37
CA PHE A 167 -19.75 2.82 10.17
C PHE A 167 -20.19 2.85 11.64
N THR A 168 -20.28 1.67 12.24
CA THR A 168 -20.48 1.50 13.68
C THR A 168 -19.16 1.62 14.45
N ALA A 169 -19.23 1.63 15.77
CA ALA A 169 -18.04 1.69 16.63
C ALA A 169 -17.13 0.47 16.40
N GLU A 170 -17.75 -0.72 16.24
CA GLU A 170 -17.05 -1.97 15.94
C GLU A 170 -16.36 -1.93 14.56
N ASP A 171 -17.01 -1.37 13.55
CA ASP A 171 -16.40 -1.23 12.22
C ASP A 171 -15.17 -0.31 12.26
N VAL A 172 -15.26 0.83 12.96
CA VAL A 172 -14.14 1.76 13.14
C VAL A 172 -12.99 1.11 13.91
N ALA A 173 -13.29 0.47 15.04
CA ALA A 173 -12.28 -0.23 15.84
C ALA A 173 -11.58 -1.32 15.02
N ASN A 174 -12.32 -2.08 14.23
CA ASN A 174 -11.76 -3.09 13.35
C ASN A 174 -10.85 -2.49 12.27
N VAL A 175 -11.22 -1.37 11.66
CA VAL A 175 -10.34 -0.66 10.71
C VAL A 175 -9.06 -0.21 11.40
N TRP A 176 -9.13 0.41 12.58
CA TRP A 176 -7.94 0.84 13.32
C TRP A 176 -7.03 -0.33 13.69
N ASN A 177 -7.60 -1.42 14.22
CA ASN A 177 -6.85 -2.61 14.62
C ASN A 177 -6.13 -3.25 13.42
N LEU A 178 -6.81 -3.41 12.28
CA LEU A 178 -6.21 -3.95 11.06
C LEU A 178 -5.24 -2.98 10.40
N SER A 179 -5.48 -1.69 10.57
CA SER A 179 -4.64 -0.66 9.98
C SER A 179 -3.40 -0.37 10.82
N ASP A 180 -3.21 -0.98 11.99
CA ASP A 180 -2.12 -0.61 12.90
C ASP A 180 -0.74 -0.65 12.21
N GLY A 181 -0.05 0.49 12.26
CA GLY A 181 1.28 0.69 11.68
C GLY A 181 2.38 0.80 12.75
N CYS A 182 2.07 0.53 14.03
CA CYS A 182 3.03 0.63 15.13
C CYS A 182 4.12 -0.46 15.05
N GLY A 183 3.81 -1.62 14.46
CA GLY A 183 4.71 -2.77 14.36
C GLY A 183 4.61 -3.70 15.57
N GLY A 184 5.42 -4.77 15.60
CA GLY A 184 5.37 -5.82 16.61
C GLY A 184 4.39 -6.94 16.26
N ALA A 185 4.35 -7.98 17.10
CA ALA A 185 3.55 -9.18 16.89
C ALA A 185 2.08 -9.06 17.40
N GLY A 186 1.63 -7.85 17.75
CA GLY A 186 0.51 -7.56 18.65
C GLY A 186 -0.92 -7.82 18.16
N HIS A 187 -1.15 -8.61 17.10
CA HIS A 187 -2.50 -8.93 16.63
C HIS A 187 -3.03 -10.32 17.06
N ALA A 188 -2.17 -11.19 17.61
CA ALA A 188 -2.53 -12.57 17.91
C ALA A 188 -3.28 -12.78 19.25
N GLU A 189 -3.30 -11.82 20.16
CA GLU A 189 -3.86 -12.04 21.52
C GLU A 189 -5.31 -11.56 21.72
N GLY A 190 -5.99 -11.06 20.68
CA GLY A 190 -7.36 -10.50 20.78
C GLY A 190 -8.45 -11.26 20.04
N MET A 191 -8.11 -12.20 19.14
CA MET A 191 -9.08 -12.96 18.32
C MET A 191 -9.28 -14.39 18.85
N GLU A 192 -9.60 -14.56 20.14
CA GLU A 192 -10.17 -15.84 20.58
C GLU A 192 -11.59 -15.99 20.02
N PRO A 193 -11.91 -17.09 19.31
CA PRO A 193 -13.27 -17.34 18.84
C PRO A 193 -14.14 -17.74 20.03
N THR A 194 -15.11 -16.90 20.39
CA THR A 194 -16.25 -17.30 21.21
C THR A 194 -17.27 -18.07 20.39
#